data_AF-A0A098L9Y9-F1
#
_entry.id   AF-A0A098L9Y9-F1
#
_cell.length_a   1.000
_cell.length_b   1.000
_cell.length_c   1.000
_cell.angle_alpha   90.00
_cell.angle_beta   90.00
_cell.angle_gamma   90.00
#
_symmetry.space_group_name_H-M   'P 1'
#
loop_
_entity.id
_entity.type
_entity.pdbx_description
1 polymer ?
#
loop_
_entity_poly.entity_id
_entity_poly.type
_entity_poly.pdbx_seq_one_letter_code
_entity_poly.pdbx_strand_id
1 'polypeptide(L)'
;MIKKIVFVLLIILLLADLGYSFLQHYHMPFDGDMASHIIPADEIKPILSSPFGFKVFQEGITYHNPNRFFCHWSFYKFFNTIPLFLQKFASPVDSAYLSCAIAKILIQITLIALLAISISGSIFKFDFLLAAVLISPLFQANGYRSYMGIIDPSITYTFFYALPTILVIIYFMPLFMKYFYSIEMKGYKYIKYLWTPLALISSLSGPLNPGISLVIVLLLFLHKLTKNVAKSEIKNCLLKLKYAIQQIPNDYYFFSIPITIFSIYSLFLGRYNSFSISSKMPLSELYSRLPQGVYYSFTQKLGFPILFAILIINTIIIHYTLNTTEGKKILTLFKWFGLFALIYILLLPLGGYRSYRPNILRYDTIMPITLGLMFFFGKTSIFILNNFSNRKKYWYIPLLVLVLFVFENSDEPKFNQNECERKSIIQIAESSEQLIKIDNRCTVLEWYNIERPENSWLNMKLLKLWGIVKDENKRYYQ
;
A
#
# COMPACT_ATOMS: atom_id res chain seq x y z
N MET A 1 -37.81 0.32 8.10
CA MET A 1 -37.44 -1.12 8.11
C MET A 1 -36.39 -1.45 7.04
N ILE A 2 -36.64 -1.13 5.75
CA ILE A 2 -35.74 -1.44 4.63
C ILE A 2 -34.29 -0.94 4.82
N LYS A 3 -34.08 0.31 5.26
CA LYS A 3 -32.72 0.85 5.48
C LYS A 3 -31.90 0.07 6.51
N LYS A 4 -32.55 -0.45 7.56
CA LYS A 4 -31.88 -1.28 8.59
C LYS A 4 -31.47 -2.63 7.99
N ILE A 5 -32.34 -3.25 7.20
CA ILE A 5 -32.06 -4.52 6.51
C ILE A 5 -30.88 -4.35 5.55
N VAL A 6 -30.88 -3.31 4.71
CA VAL A 6 -29.77 -3.03 3.78
C VAL A 6 -28.47 -2.78 4.54
N PHE A 7 -28.52 -2.04 5.65
CA PHE A 7 -27.33 -1.81 6.47
C PHE A 7 -26.74 -3.12 7.01
N VAL A 8 -27.57 -4.02 7.53
CA VAL A 8 -27.13 -5.35 8.00
C VAL A 8 -26.58 -6.19 6.85
N LEU A 9 -27.23 -6.18 5.67
CA LEU A 9 -26.76 -6.88 4.49
C LEU A 9 -25.36 -6.42 4.07
N LEU A 10 -25.12 -5.10 4.06
CA LEU A 10 -23.81 -4.54 3.71
C LEU A 10 -22.73 -4.95 4.73
N ILE A 11 -23.05 -5.06 6.03
CA ILE A 11 -22.12 -5.60 7.03
C ILE A 11 -21.78 -7.06 6.71
N ILE A 12 -22.80 -7.88 6.42
CA ILE A 12 -22.60 -9.30 6.10
C ILE A 12 -21.73 -9.46 4.86
N LEU A 13 -21.99 -8.70 3.80
CA LEU A 13 -21.17 -8.72 2.57
C LEU A 13 -19.72 -8.35 2.85
N LEU A 14 -19.49 -7.27 3.60
CA LEU A 14 -18.13 -6.84 3.95
C LEU A 14 -17.41 -7.90 4.80
N LEU A 15 -18.09 -8.50 5.78
CA LEU A 15 -17.49 -9.55 6.61
C LEU A 15 -17.21 -10.83 5.82
N ALA A 16 -18.05 -11.17 4.84
CA ALA A 16 -17.84 -12.31 3.96
C ALA A 16 -16.61 -12.11 3.07
N ASP A 17 -16.48 -10.95 2.42
CA ASP A 17 -15.33 -10.56 1.60
C ASP A 17 -14.02 -10.56 2.41
N LEU A 18 -14.03 -9.96 3.61
CA LEU A 18 -12.87 -9.95 4.50
C LEU A 18 -12.52 -11.34 5.04
N GLY A 19 -13.53 -12.17 5.33
CA GLY A 19 -13.33 -13.56 5.74
C GLY A 19 -12.72 -14.40 4.63
N TYR A 20 -13.19 -14.21 3.39
CA TYR A 20 -12.63 -14.84 2.20
C TYR A 20 -11.18 -14.40 1.97
N SER A 21 -10.90 -13.10 2.04
CA SER A 21 -9.54 -12.54 1.97
C SER A 21 -8.62 -13.13 3.05
N PHE A 22 -9.10 -13.25 4.29
CA PHE A 22 -8.33 -13.85 5.38
C PHE A 22 -7.94 -15.31 5.07
N LEU A 23 -8.87 -16.11 4.55
CA LEU A 23 -8.58 -17.49 4.14
C LEU A 23 -7.54 -17.52 3.02
N GLN A 24 -7.66 -16.66 2.00
CA GLN A 24 -6.63 -16.55 0.96
C GLN A 24 -5.27 -16.23 1.56
N HIS A 25 -5.16 -15.25 2.46
CA HIS A 25 -3.91 -14.87 3.10
C HIS A 25 -3.32 -15.98 3.98
N TYR A 26 -4.16 -16.76 4.66
CA TYR A 26 -3.75 -17.91 5.48
C TYR A 26 -3.16 -19.07 4.66
N HIS A 27 -3.60 -19.20 3.41
CA HIS A 27 -3.14 -20.22 2.49
C HIS A 27 -1.99 -19.77 1.58
N MET A 28 -1.49 -18.54 1.72
CA MET A 28 -0.30 -18.08 0.98
C MET A 28 0.98 -18.71 1.56
N PRO A 29 1.94 -19.09 0.70
CA PRO A 29 3.27 -19.54 1.13
C PRO A 29 4.08 -18.39 1.73
N PHE A 30 5.14 -18.72 2.47
CA PHE A 30 6.10 -17.73 2.93
C PHE A 30 6.92 -17.15 1.78
N ASP A 31 7.45 -15.94 1.96
CA ASP A 31 8.33 -15.31 0.96
C ASP A 31 9.81 -15.45 1.32
N GLY A 32 10.67 -15.36 0.29
CA GLY A 32 12.11 -15.56 0.46
C GLY A 32 12.85 -14.44 1.18
N ASP A 33 12.20 -13.30 1.43
CA ASP A 33 12.83 -12.20 2.15
C ASP A 33 12.62 -12.33 3.68
N MET A 34 11.74 -13.22 4.14
CA MET A 34 11.34 -13.30 5.55
C MET A 34 12.52 -13.57 6.50
N ALA A 35 13.29 -14.62 6.25
CA ALA A 35 14.33 -15.07 7.18
C ALA A 35 15.44 -14.03 7.36
N SER A 36 15.88 -13.40 6.27
CA SER A 36 16.92 -12.37 6.29
C SER A 36 16.51 -11.12 7.08
N HIS A 37 15.22 -10.82 7.16
CA HIS A 37 14.70 -9.66 7.89
C HIS A 37 14.36 -9.96 9.36
N ILE A 38 13.97 -11.20 9.69
CA ILE A 38 13.54 -11.59 11.05
C ILE A 38 14.71 -12.02 11.92
N ILE A 39 15.71 -12.73 11.37
CA ILE A 39 16.95 -13.17 12.05
C ILE A 39 18.11 -12.16 11.87
N PRO A 40 17.78 -10.92 11.51
CA PRO A 40 18.57 -9.99 10.69
C PRO A 40 19.90 -10.53 10.11
N ALA A 41 19.94 -10.73 8.79
CA ALA A 41 21.17 -10.98 8.05
C ALA A 41 22.15 -9.80 8.17
N ASP A 42 23.42 -10.02 7.82
CA ASP A 42 24.48 -8.99 7.95
C ASP A 42 24.19 -7.72 7.15
N GLU A 43 23.43 -7.83 6.07
CA GLU A 43 22.97 -6.71 5.26
C GLU A 43 21.89 -5.85 5.95
N ILE A 44 21.11 -6.44 6.86
CA ILE A 44 19.96 -5.82 7.54
C ILE A 44 20.35 -5.28 8.93
N LYS A 45 21.33 -5.89 9.60
CA LYS A 45 21.81 -5.45 10.93
C LYS A 45 22.18 -3.95 10.97
N PRO A 46 22.88 -3.36 9.97
CA PRO A 46 23.20 -1.95 9.97
C PRO A 46 21.96 -1.05 10.04
N ILE A 47 20.90 -1.42 9.30
CA ILE A 47 19.62 -0.70 9.29
C ILE A 47 19.03 -0.66 10.71
N LEU A 48 18.89 -1.81 11.35
CA LEU A 48 18.31 -1.91 12.69
C LEU A 48 19.17 -1.22 13.77
N SER A 49 20.48 -1.13 13.56
CA SER A 49 21.40 -0.42 14.46
C SER A 49 21.45 1.10 14.25
N SER A 50 20.83 1.62 13.19
CA SER A 50 20.83 3.05 12.86
C SER A 50 19.42 3.53 12.50
N PRO A 51 18.55 3.79 13.51
CA PRO A 51 17.14 4.13 13.29
C PRO A 51 16.89 5.31 12.34
N PHE A 52 17.78 6.29 12.37
CA PHE A 52 17.73 7.46 11.50
C PHE A 52 18.73 7.40 10.36
N GLY A 53 19.59 6.38 10.29
CA GLY A 53 20.60 6.25 9.24
C GLY A 53 21.83 7.14 9.39
N PHE A 54 22.04 7.79 10.55
CA PHE A 54 23.18 8.70 10.76
C PHE A 54 24.56 8.06 10.56
N LYS A 55 24.69 6.75 10.79
CA LYS A 55 25.96 6.02 10.59
C LYS A 55 26.47 6.12 9.16
N VAL A 56 25.58 6.23 8.17
CA VAL A 56 25.94 6.44 6.76
C VAL A 56 26.81 7.68 6.59
N PHE A 57 26.49 8.76 7.31
CA PHE A 57 27.22 10.02 7.21
C PHE A 57 28.45 10.07 8.11
N GLN A 58 28.36 9.49 9.31
CA GLN A 58 29.46 9.50 10.28
C GLN A 58 30.61 8.57 9.89
N GLU A 59 30.27 7.39 9.34
CA GLU A 59 31.24 6.33 9.06
C GLU A 59 31.51 6.17 7.55
N GLY A 60 30.78 6.90 6.69
CA GLY A 60 30.94 6.82 5.23
C GLY A 60 30.54 5.47 4.62
N ILE A 61 29.72 4.68 5.33
CA ILE A 61 29.32 3.33 4.92
C ILE A 61 28.10 3.34 3.98
N THR A 62 27.98 2.30 3.16
CA THR A 62 26.78 2.02 2.36
C THR A 62 26.21 0.66 2.76
N TYR A 63 24.89 0.52 2.77
CA TYR A 63 24.20 -0.74 3.09
C TYR A 63 22.79 -0.77 2.47
N HIS A 64 22.09 -1.89 2.67
CA HIS A 64 20.83 -2.15 1.99
C HIS A 64 19.74 -1.22 2.54
N ASN A 65 19.04 -0.50 1.67
CA ASN A 65 17.84 0.29 2.00
C ASN A 65 17.94 1.16 3.29
N PRO A 66 18.92 2.08 3.39
CA PRO A 66 19.21 2.79 4.64
C PRO A 66 18.06 3.68 5.14
N ASN A 67 17.10 4.01 4.28
CA ASN A 67 15.98 4.90 4.57
C ASN A 67 14.67 4.18 4.92
N ARG A 68 14.71 2.91 5.33
CA ARG A 68 13.50 2.08 5.56
C ARG A 68 13.39 1.49 6.96
N PHE A 69 14.07 2.08 7.94
CA PHE A 69 14.19 1.54 9.29
C PHE A 69 12.86 1.07 9.88
N PHE A 70 11.80 1.90 9.83
CA PHE A 70 10.55 1.59 10.52
C PHE A 70 9.82 0.38 9.91
N CYS A 71 9.98 0.08 8.62
CA CYS A 71 9.43 -1.14 8.02
C CYS A 71 10.19 -2.37 8.47
N HIS A 72 11.53 -2.32 8.42
CA HIS A 72 12.37 -3.41 8.92
C HIS A 72 12.11 -3.67 10.41
N TRP A 73 12.05 -2.62 11.22
CA TRP A 73 11.80 -2.72 12.66
C TRP A 73 10.41 -3.28 12.96
N SER A 74 9.36 -2.79 12.28
CA SER A 74 7.99 -3.28 12.49
C SER A 74 7.87 -4.75 12.08
N PHE A 75 8.45 -5.13 10.94
CA PHE A 75 8.47 -6.52 10.46
C PHE A 75 9.23 -7.44 11.43
N TYR A 76 10.47 -7.07 11.77
CA TYR A 76 11.30 -7.77 12.73
C TYR A 76 10.57 -7.97 14.06
N LYS A 77 10.02 -6.89 14.64
CA LYS A 77 9.39 -6.94 15.96
C LYS A 77 8.10 -7.77 15.94
N PHE A 78 7.29 -7.64 14.89
CA PHE A 78 6.06 -8.41 14.73
C PHE A 78 6.36 -9.91 14.66
N PHE A 79 7.25 -10.36 13.78
CA PHE A 79 7.52 -11.78 13.58
C PHE A 79 8.39 -12.44 14.65
N ASN A 80 9.08 -11.65 15.48
CA ASN A 80 9.73 -12.15 16.70
C ASN A 80 8.76 -12.31 17.89
N THR A 81 7.51 -11.82 17.78
CA THR A 81 6.58 -11.76 18.92
C THR A 81 5.26 -12.49 18.64
N ILE A 82 4.61 -12.20 17.50
CA ILE A 82 3.24 -12.64 17.22
C ILE A 82 3.12 -14.14 16.93
N PRO A 83 3.98 -14.78 16.11
CA PRO A 83 3.94 -16.23 15.93
C PRO A 83 4.01 -16.97 17.27
N LEU A 84 4.95 -16.60 18.14
CA LEU A 84 5.13 -17.20 19.47
C LEU A 84 3.92 -16.98 20.38
N PHE A 85 3.31 -15.80 20.34
CA PHE A 85 2.08 -15.54 21.09
C PHE A 85 0.92 -16.43 20.62
N LEU A 86 0.77 -16.61 19.31
CA LEU A 86 -0.29 -17.42 18.70
C LEU A 86 -0.12 -18.92 18.95
N GLN A 87 1.06 -19.39 19.34
CA GLN A 87 1.27 -20.80 19.74
C GLN A 87 0.50 -21.20 20.99
N LYS A 88 -0.04 -20.24 21.74
CA LYS A 88 -1.00 -20.53 22.82
C LYS A 88 -2.32 -21.13 22.30
N PHE A 89 -2.61 -20.97 21.00
CA PHE A 89 -3.87 -21.36 20.37
C PHE A 89 -3.70 -22.26 19.13
N ALA A 90 -2.49 -22.35 18.57
CA ALA A 90 -2.21 -23.05 17.32
C ALA A 90 -0.86 -23.78 17.38
N SER A 91 -0.63 -24.74 16.47
CA SER A 91 0.68 -25.39 16.34
C SER A 91 1.78 -24.38 15.94
N PRO A 92 3.07 -24.66 16.17
CA PRO A 92 4.15 -23.78 15.75
C PRO A 92 4.08 -23.39 14.26
N VAL A 93 3.82 -24.36 13.36
CA VAL A 93 3.68 -24.10 11.92
C VAL A 93 2.46 -23.23 11.63
N ASP A 94 1.29 -23.59 12.18
CA ASP A 94 0.06 -22.84 11.95
C ASP A 94 0.14 -21.42 12.49
N SER A 95 0.82 -21.22 13.62
CA SER A 95 1.01 -19.91 14.25
C SER A 95 1.76 -18.93 13.33
N ALA A 96 2.74 -19.42 12.55
CA ALA A 96 3.49 -18.61 11.61
C ALA A 96 2.62 -18.18 10.43
N TYR A 97 1.89 -19.10 9.78
CA TYR A 97 0.95 -18.74 8.71
C TYR A 97 -0.20 -17.85 9.20
N LEU A 98 -0.74 -18.13 10.40
CA LEU A 98 -1.77 -17.32 11.02
C LEU A 98 -1.28 -15.89 11.29
N SER A 99 -0.02 -15.72 11.72
CA SER A 99 0.57 -14.40 11.92
C SER A 99 0.65 -13.58 10.62
N CYS A 100 1.01 -14.23 9.50
CA CYS A 100 1.00 -13.61 8.17
C CYS A 100 -0.42 -13.19 7.78
N ALA A 101 -1.40 -14.08 7.93
CA ALA A 101 -2.80 -13.80 7.60
C ALA A 101 -3.36 -12.63 8.41
N ILE A 102 -3.11 -12.63 9.73
CA ILE A 102 -3.53 -11.55 10.63
C ILE A 102 -2.90 -10.22 10.23
N ALA A 103 -1.59 -10.18 9.96
CA ALA A 103 -0.93 -8.95 9.54
C ALA A 103 -1.55 -8.40 8.24
N LYS A 104 -1.71 -9.25 7.22
CA LYS A 104 -2.29 -8.86 5.93
C LYS A 104 -3.72 -8.34 6.06
N ILE A 105 -4.58 -9.07 6.77
CA ILE A 105 -5.99 -8.68 6.89
C ILE A 105 -6.14 -7.40 7.70
N LEU A 106 -5.35 -7.19 8.76
CA LEU A 106 -5.39 -5.95 9.53
C LEU A 106 -4.95 -4.74 8.69
N ILE A 107 -3.92 -4.90 7.85
CA ILE A 107 -3.48 -3.86 6.92
C ILE A 107 -4.56 -3.58 5.86
N GLN A 108 -5.18 -4.64 5.30
CA GLN A 108 -6.29 -4.53 4.34
C GLN A 108 -7.49 -3.79 4.94
N ILE A 109 -7.97 -4.22 6.11
CA ILE A 109 -9.09 -3.59 6.82
C ILE A 109 -8.78 -2.12 7.11
N THR A 110 -7.55 -1.82 7.54
CA THR A 110 -7.13 -0.44 7.81
C THR A 110 -7.17 0.42 6.55
N LEU A 111 -6.67 -0.09 5.42
CA LEU A 111 -6.75 0.62 4.14
C LEU A 111 -8.20 0.82 3.66
N ILE A 112 -9.03 -0.21 3.72
CA ILE A 112 -10.47 -0.11 3.38
C ILE A 112 -11.15 0.93 4.26
N ALA A 113 -10.92 0.90 5.57
CA ALA A 113 -11.49 1.85 6.51
C ALA A 113 -11.04 3.29 6.20
N LEU A 114 -9.74 3.53 5.98
CA LEU A 114 -9.23 4.87 5.67
C LEU A 114 -9.76 5.41 4.33
N LEU A 115 -9.84 4.56 3.30
CA LEU A 115 -10.44 4.93 2.03
C LEU A 115 -11.94 5.22 2.18
N ALA A 116 -12.68 4.38 2.91
CA ALA A 116 -14.11 4.58 3.17
C ALA A 116 -14.40 5.86 3.97
N ILE A 117 -13.54 6.22 4.93
CA ILE A 117 -13.59 7.52 5.62
C ILE A 117 -13.36 8.65 4.62
N SER A 118 -12.35 8.53 3.77
CA SER A 118 -12.04 9.55 2.76
C SER A 118 -13.15 9.69 1.72
N ILE A 119 -13.83 8.61 1.35
CA ILE A 119 -14.94 8.60 0.38
C ILE A 119 -16.20 9.22 0.98
N SER A 120 -16.55 8.87 2.21
CA SER A 120 -17.82 9.25 2.84
C SER A 120 -17.74 10.54 3.67
N GLY A 121 -16.54 10.95 4.10
CA GLY A 121 -16.36 12.05 5.05
C GLY A 121 -16.90 11.74 6.46
N SER A 122 -17.17 10.48 6.78
CA SER A 122 -17.71 10.09 8.08
C SER A 122 -17.27 8.68 8.49
N ILE A 123 -17.46 8.33 9.76
CA ILE A 123 -17.15 7.02 10.31
C ILE A 123 -18.47 6.37 10.75
N PHE A 124 -18.63 5.06 10.52
CA PHE A 124 -19.78 4.25 10.96
C PHE A 124 -21.17 4.73 10.47
N LYS A 125 -21.23 5.52 9.40
CA LYS A 125 -22.48 5.88 8.73
C LYS A 125 -22.78 4.94 7.56
N PHE A 126 -24.00 5.01 7.04
CA PHE A 126 -24.41 4.24 5.87
C PHE A 126 -23.45 4.45 4.68
N ASP A 127 -23.08 5.70 4.38
CA ASP A 127 -22.18 6.01 3.27
C ASP A 127 -20.75 5.48 3.48
N PHE A 128 -20.29 5.41 4.74
CA PHE A 128 -19.01 4.78 5.08
C PHE A 128 -19.06 3.28 4.78
N LEU A 129 -20.12 2.60 5.23
CA LEU A 129 -20.27 1.16 5.01
C LEU A 129 -20.46 0.84 3.52
N LEU A 130 -21.27 1.62 2.82
CA LEU A 130 -21.43 1.50 1.37
C LEU A 130 -20.10 1.71 0.65
N ALA A 131 -19.28 2.69 1.08
CA ALA A 131 -17.96 2.91 0.50
C ALA A 131 -17.05 1.71 0.72
N ALA A 132 -17.04 1.15 1.94
CA ALA A 132 -16.24 -0.03 2.26
C ALA A 132 -16.62 -1.24 1.40
N VAL A 133 -17.92 -1.53 1.24
CA VAL A 133 -18.42 -2.63 0.39
C VAL A 133 -18.12 -2.40 -1.09
N LEU A 134 -18.19 -1.15 -1.59
CA LEU A 134 -17.86 -0.88 -2.99
C LEU A 134 -16.38 -1.11 -3.29
N ILE A 135 -15.47 -0.82 -2.36
CA ILE A 135 -14.03 -0.91 -2.62
C ILE A 135 -13.41 -2.23 -2.17
N SER A 136 -14.05 -3.02 -1.30
CA SER A 136 -13.46 -4.26 -0.80
C SER A 136 -13.12 -5.27 -1.90
N PRO A 137 -13.96 -5.51 -2.92
CA PRO A 137 -13.63 -6.47 -4.00
C PRO A 137 -12.42 -6.06 -4.84
N LEU A 138 -12.03 -4.78 -4.80
CA LEU A 138 -10.86 -4.29 -5.52
C LEU A 138 -9.53 -4.67 -4.83
N PHE A 139 -9.56 -5.15 -3.57
CA PHE A 139 -8.40 -5.70 -2.87
C PHE A 139 -8.14 -7.14 -3.27
N GLN A 140 -7.58 -7.32 -4.46
CA GLN A 140 -7.37 -8.62 -5.10
C GLN A 140 -6.17 -9.39 -4.51
N ALA A 141 -6.40 -10.61 -4.03
CA ALA A 141 -5.35 -11.48 -3.49
C ALA A 141 -4.75 -12.42 -4.55
N ASN A 142 -5.57 -12.94 -5.47
CA ASN A 142 -5.20 -13.97 -6.45
C ASN A 142 -5.54 -13.60 -7.90
N GLY A 143 -6.63 -12.87 -8.14
CA GLY A 143 -7.12 -12.56 -9.49
C GLY A 143 -6.24 -11.59 -10.27
N TYR A 144 -6.32 -10.31 -9.92
CA TYR A 144 -5.52 -9.25 -10.54
C TYR A 144 -4.28 -8.85 -9.74
N ARG A 145 -3.80 -9.71 -8.83
CA ARG A 145 -2.74 -9.41 -7.86
C ARG A 145 -1.47 -8.82 -8.48
N SER A 146 -1.02 -9.33 -9.62
CA SER A 146 0.23 -8.93 -10.27
C SER A 146 0.13 -7.59 -11.04
N TYR A 147 -1.05 -6.96 -11.06
CA TYR A 147 -1.30 -5.73 -11.80
C TYR A 147 -1.85 -4.62 -10.90
N MET A 148 -2.79 -4.96 -10.02
CA MET A 148 -3.45 -4.02 -9.10
C MET A 148 -3.49 -4.51 -7.66
N GLY A 149 -2.71 -5.54 -7.31
CA GLY A 149 -2.63 -6.02 -5.94
C GLY A 149 -2.15 -4.92 -5.00
N ILE A 150 -2.90 -4.73 -3.91
CA ILE A 150 -2.54 -3.82 -2.82
C ILE A 150 -1.86 -4.61 -1.70
N ILE A 151 -2.45 -5.73 -1.32
CA ILE A 151 -1.89 -6.66 -0.33
C ILE A 151 -1.08 -7.68 -1.10
N ASP A 152 0.24 -7.66 -0.90
CA ASP A 152 1.16 -8.47 -1.68
C ASP A 152 1.15 -9.94 -1.17
N PRO A 153 1.30 -10.94 -2.06
CA PRO A 153 1.56 -12.31 -1.66
C PRO A 153 2.77 -12.45 -0.72
N SER A 154 3.79 -11.64 -0.88
CA SER A 154 4.86 -11.46 0.10
C SER A 154 4.38 -10.62 1.28
N ILE A 155 4.55 -11.19 2.46
CA ILE A 155 4.30 -10.47 3.70
C ILE A 155 5.37 -9.39 3.91
N THR A 156 6.61 -9.64 3.50
CA THR A 156 7.67 -8.63 3.46
C THR A 156 7.21 -7.41 2.64
N TYR A 157 6.73 -7.59 1.41
CA TYR A 157 6.26 -6.45 0.60
C TYR A 157 4.99 -5.79 1.16
N THR A 158 4.12 -6.54 1.83
CA THR A 158 2.98 -5.93 2.53
C THR A 158 3.44 -4.94 3.62
N PHE A 159 4.46 -5.30 4.41
CA PHE A 159 5.05 -4.40 5.42
C PHE A 159 5.84 -3.22 4.84
N PHE A 160 6.31 -3.34 3.59
CA PHE A 160 7.18 -2.36 2.95
C PHE A 160 6.45 -1.42 2.00
N TYR A 161 5.23 -1.76 1.55
CA TYR A 161 4.45 -0.96 0.62
C TYR A 161 3.06 -0.59 1.16
N ALA A 162 2.24 -1.58 1.51
CA ALA A 162 0.87 -1.34 1.96
C ALA A 162 0.81 -0.65 3.34
N LEU A 163 1.57 -1.17 4.32
CA LEU A 163 1.64 -0.56 5.66
C LEU A 163 2.20 0.88 5.63
N PRO A 164 3.29 1.19 4.91
CA PRO A 164 3.77 2.56 4.81
C PRO A 164 2.76 3.49 4.13
N THR A 165 1.99 2.99 3.16
CA THR A 165 0.96 3.79 2.50
C THR A 165 -0.18 4.17 3.46
N ILE A 166 -0.53 3.30 4.41
CA ILE A 166 -1.44 3.65 5.52
C ILE A 166 -0.94 4.90 6.25
N LEU A 167 0.35 4.99 6.56
CA LEU A 167 0.94 6.13 7.28
C LEU A 167 0.82 7.42 6.47
N VAL A 168 1.02 7.38 5.15
CA VAL A 168 0.84 8.54 4.26
C VAL A 168 -0.62 9.01 4.27
N ILE A 169 -1.57 8.07 4.17
CA ILE A 169 -3.00 8.40 4.19
C ILE A 169 -3.39 9.03 5.54
N ILE A 170 -2.99 8.42 6.66
CA ILE A 170 -3.23 8.97 8.01
C ILE A 170 -2.60 10.35 8.15
N TYR A 171 -1.39 10.55 7.62
CA TYR A 171 -0.68 11.82 7.70
C TYR A 171 -1.48 12.97 7.05
N PHE A 172 -1.97 12.76 5.83
CA PHE A 172 -2.70 13.79 5.08
C PHE A 172 -4.21 13.85 5.39
N MET A 173 -4.76 12.87 6.11
CA MET A 173 -6.18 12.80 6.46
C MET A 173 -6.73 14.08 7.11
N PRO A 174 -6.06 14.73 8.10
CA PRO A 174 -6.58 15.95 8.71
C PRO A 174 -6.78 17.10 7.71
N LEU A 175 -5.81 17.31 6.82
CA LEU A 175 -5.91 18.33 5.77
C LEU A 175 -7.06 18.00 4.81
N PHE A 176 -7.15 16.73 4.41
CA PHE A 176 -8.20 16.27 3.50
C PHE A 176 -9.59 16.48 4.11
N MET A 177 -9.81 16.03 5.35
CA MET A 177 -11.09 16.19 6.06
C MET A 177 -11.48 17.67 6.23
N LYS A 178 -10.52 18.53 6.61
CA LYS A 178 -10.77 19.96 6.81
C LYS A 178 -11.11 20.68 5.51
N TYR A 179 -10.33 20.49 4.45
CA TYR A 179 -10.50 21.28 3.22
C TYR A 179 -11.45 20.66 2.19
N PHE A 180 -11.60 19.33 2.20
CA PHE A 180 -12.55 18.65 1.33
C PHE A 180 -13.93 18.48 1.95
N TYR A 181 -14.05 18.15 3.24
CA TYR A 181 -15.35 17.97 3.89
C TYR A 181 -15.78 19.13 4.80
N SER A 182 -14.92 20.12 5.03
CA SER A 182 -15.18 21.20 6.01
C SER A 182 -15.40 20.65 7.42
N ILE A 183 -14.79 19.49 7.73
CA ILE A 183 -14.88 18.85 9.04
C ILE A 183 -13.60 19.17 9.81
N GLU A 184 -13.74 19.90 10.92
CA GLU A 184 -12.66 20.07 11.87
C GLU A 184 -12.64 18.91 12.87
N MET A 185 -11.47 18.30 13.05
CA MET A 185 -11.31 17.24 14.02
C MET A 185 -11.22 17.84 15.43
N LYS A 186 -12.32 17.76 16.20
CA LYS A 186 -12.36 18.17 17.61
C LYS A 186 -11.32 17.36 18.39
N GLY A 187 -10.45 18.03 19.16
CA GLY A 187 -9.31 17.40 19.87
C GLY A 187 -7.96 17.48 19.15
N TYR A 188 -7.97 17.84 17.86
CA TYR A 188 -6.76 17.94 17.05
C TYR A 188 -5.81 19.08 17.46
N LYS A 189 -6.30 20.05 18.24
CA LYS A 189 -5.50 21.20 18.73
C LYS A 189 -4.22 20.76 19.45
N TYR A 190 -4.29 19.69 20.25
CA TYR A 190 -3.16 19.15 21.01
C TYR A 190 -2.53 17.93 20.34
N ILE A 191 -3.34 17.08 19.72
CA ILE A 191 -2.86 15.84 19.08
C ILE A 191 -2.06 16.13 17.80
N LYS A 192 -2.26 17.29 17.15
CA LYS A 192 -1.53 17.66 15.93
C LYS A 192 -0.01 17.61 16.06
N TYR A 193 0.55 17.83 17.25
CA TYR A 193 2.01 17.78 17.44
C TYR A 193 2.58 16.36 17.25
N LEU A 194 1.75 15.32 17.42
CA LEU A 194 2.12 13.94 17.08
C LEU A 194 2.26 13.70 15.58
N TRP A 195 1.80 14.62 14.72
CA TRP A 195 2.03 14.49 13.28
C TRP A 195 3.48 14.77 12.90
N THR A 196 4.24 15.57 13.64
CA THR A 196 5.67 15.75 13.35
C THR A 196 6.46 14.44 13.43
N PRO A 197 6.40 13.64 14.52
CA PRO A 197 7.05 12.33 14.54
C PRO A 197 6.43 11.36 13.54
N LEU A 198 5.11 11.42 13.28
CA LEU A 198 4.50 10.62 12.21
C LEU A 198 5.08 10.94 10.83
N ALA A 199 5.44 12.20 10.56
CA ALA A 199 6.09 12.59 9.31
C ALA A 199 7.45 11.91 9.13
N LEU A 200 8.24 11.85 10.21
CA LEU A 200 9.52 11.16 10.25
C LEU A 200 9.33 9.65 10.04
N ILE A 201 8.42 9.03 10.80
CA ILE A 201 8.12 7.60 10.69
C ILE A 201 7.68 7.28 9.27
N SER A 202 6.73 8.03 8.72
CA SER A 202 6.21 7.84 7.36
C SER A 202 7.29 8.00 6.29
N SER A 203 8.16 9.00 6.41
CA SER A 203 9.22 9.26 5.43
C SER A 203 10.34 8.21 5.46
N LEU A 204 10.62 7.64 6.64
CA LEU A 204 11.56 6.54 6.81
C LEU A 204 10.87 5.16 6.80
N SER A 205 9.63 5.11 6.32
CA SER A 205 8.86 3.89 6.06
C SER A 205 8.68 3.72 4.55
N GLY A 206 9.17 2.60 4.02
CA GLY A 206 8.87 2.16 2.67
C GLY A 206 9.63 2.91 1.55
N PRO A 207 9.67 2.34 0.34
CA PRO A 207 10.38 2.93 -0.80
C PRO A 207 9.65 4.12 -1.45
N LEU A 208 8.32 4.19 -1.33
CA LEU A 208 7.50 5.12 -2.13
C LEU A 208 7.09 6.38 -1.36
N ASN A 209 6.96 6.28 -0.04
CA ASN A 209 6.38 7.32 0.81
C ASN A 209 7.00 8.71 0.64
N PRO A 210 8.34 8.87 0.58
CA PRO A 210 8.94 10.19 0.37
C PRO A 210 8.52 10.83 -0.94
N GLY A 211 8.55 10.06 -2.03
CA GLY A 211 8.15 10.54 -3.35
C GLY A 211 6.68 10.92 -3.40
N ILE A 212 5.79 10.05 -2.88
CA ILE A 212 4.35 10.32 -2.80
C ILE A 212 4.10 11.61 -2.02
N SER A 213 4.69 11.75 -0.84
CA SER A 213 4.46 12.88 0.06
C SER A 213 4.90 14.20 -0.56
N LEU A 214 6.06 14.23 -1.23
CA LEU A 214 6.56 15.43 -1.92
C LEU A 214 5.65 15.84 -3.08
N VAL A 215 5.15 14.89 -3.88
CA VAL A 215 4.22 15.20 -4.97
C VAL A 215 2.87 15.69 -4.41
N ILE A 216 2.36 15.08 -3.34
CA ILE A 216 1.13 15.56 -2.66
C ILE A 216 1.32 17.00 -2.17
N VAL A 217 2.41 17.29 -1.46
CA VAL A 217 2.70 18.64 -0.95
C VAL A 217 2.79 19.64 -2.11
N LEU A 218 3.56 19.33 -3.15
CA LEU A 218 3.68 20.17 -4.34
C LEU A 218 2.30 20.53 -4.92
N LEU A 219 1.44 19.53 -5.12
CA LEU A 219 0.12 19.74 -5.70
C LEU A 219 -0.84 20.48 -4.78
N LEU A 220 -0.78 20.24 -3.47
CA LEU A 220 -1.56 21.00 -2.48
C LEU A 220 -1.21 22.49 -2.52
N PHE A 221 0.08 22.83 -2.59
CA PHE A 221 0.54 24.21 -2.71
C PHE A 221 0.17 24.81 -4.07
N LEU A 222 0.41 24.11 -5.18
CA LEU A 222 0.04 24.60 -6.51
C LEU A 222 -1.46 24.85 -6.63
N HIS A 223 -2.30 23.94 -6.11
CA HIS A 223 -3.75 24.12 -6.09
C HIS A 223 -4.16 25.35 -5.29
N LYS A 224 -3.59 25.54 -4.09
CA LYS A 224 -3.95 26.67 -3.24
C LYS A 224 -3.43 27.99 -3.80
N LEU A 225 -2.22 27.99 -4.34
CA LEU A 225 -1.57 29.15 -4.95
C LEU A 225 -2.37 29.63 -6.16
N THR A 226 -2.69 28.73 -7.09
CA THR A 226 -3.50 29.05 -8.28
C THR A 226 -4.86 29.64 -7.90
N LYS A 227 -5.53 29.09 -6.87
CA LYS A 227 -6.79 29.63 -6.34
C LYS A 227 -6.64 31.02 -5.72
N ASN A 228 -5.57 31.25 -4.97
CA ASN A 228 -5.32 32.55 -4.32
C ASN A 228 -4.91 33.63 -5.34
N VAL A 229 -4.11 33.27 -6.35
CA VAL A 229 -3.76 34.15 -7.48
C VAL A 229 -5.00 34.52 -8.28
N ALA A 230 -5.87 33.56 -8.62
CA ALA A 230 -7.08 33.83 -9.37
C ALA A 230 -8.05 34.79 -8.65
N LYS A 231 -8.02 34.85 -7.31
CA LYS A 231 -8.85 35.75 -6.49
C LYS A 231 -8.25 37.13 -6.28
N SER A 232 -6.97 37.33 -6.60
CA SER A 232 -6.29 38.59 -6.30
C SER A 232 -6.46 39.61 -7.43
N GLU A 233 -6.89 40.82 -7.06
CA GLU A 233 -7.04 41.99 -7.95
C GLU A 233 -5.71 42.73 -8.22
N ILE A 234 -4.62 42.30 -7.59
CA ILE A 234 -3.30 42.92 -7.73
C ILE A 234 -2.79 42.71 -9.16
N LYS A 235 -2.49 43.80 -9.87
CA LYS A 235 -1.97 43.77 -11.25
C LYS A 235 -0.50 43.33 -11.33
N ASN A 236 0.32 43.71 -10.36
CA ASN A 236 1.74 43.36 -10.33
C ASN A 236 1.92 41.87 -10.00
N CYS A 237 2.58 41.11 -10.88
CA CYS A 237 2.75 39.67 -10.75
C CYS A 237 3.49 39.23 -9.48
N LEU A 238 4.57 39.93 -9.10
CA LEU A 238 5.36 39.58 -7.91
C LEU A 238 4.61 39.85 -6.61
N LEU A 239 3.93 41.00 -6.53
CA LEU A 239 3.09 41.34 -5.38
C LEU A 239 1.88 40.40 -5.27
N LYS A 240 1.30 40.01 -6.41
CA LYS A 240 0.21 39.03 -6.49
C LYS A 240 0.65 37.66 -5.99
N LEU A 241 1.84 37.21 -6.38
CA LEU A 241 2.41 35.94 -5.90
C LEU A 241 2.70 35.98 -4.40
N LYS A 242 3.32 37.04 -3.91
CA LYS A 242 3.60 37.24 -2.48
C LYS A 242 2.30 37.21 -1.66
N TYR A 243 1.29 37.95 -2.10
CA TYR A 243 -0.04 37.92 -1.48
C TYR A 243 -0.63 36.50 -1.48
N ALA A 244 -0.57 35.80 -2.62
CA ALA A 244 -1.14 34.46 -2.73
C ALA A 244 -0.51 33.45 -1.78
N ILE A 245 0.81 33.55 -1.53
CA ILE A 245 1.55 32.72 -0.55
C ILE A 245 1.14 33.07 0.88
N GLN A 246 1.01 34.36 1.20
CA GLN A 246 0.59 34.83 2.52
C GLN A 246 -0.85 34.39 2.88
N GLN A 247 -1.70 34.16 1.88
CA GLN A 247 -3.08 33.68 2.05
C GLN A 247 -3.20 32.15 2.17
N ILE A 248 -2.08 31.41 2.24
CA ILE A 248 -2.10 29.97 2.48
C ILE A 248 -2.30 29.73 4.00
N PRO A 249 -3.31 28.94 4.41
CA PRO A 249 -3.54 28.68 5.83
C PRO A 249 -2.35 28.02 6.53
N ASN A 250 -2.13 28.37 7.80
CA ASN A 250 -1.03 27.84 8.61
C ASN A 250 -1.02 26.32 8.73
N ASP A 251 -2.19 25.66 8.66
CA ASP A 251 -2.26 24.20 8.69
C ASP A 251 -1.48 23.58 7.52
N TYR A 252 -1.53 24.16 6.31
CA TYR A 252 -0.74 23.65 5.18
C TYR A 252 0.75 23.63 5.50
N TYR A 253 1.29 24.70 6.08
CA TYR A 253 2.70 24.78 6.46
C TYR A 253 3.03 23.79 7.59
N PHE A 254 2.17 23.70 8.60
CA PHE A 254 2.36 22.81 9.74
C PHE A 254 2.52 21.34 9.32
N PHE A 255 1.69 20.88 8.38
CA PHE A 255 1.79 19.51 7.86
C PHE A 255 2.82 19.38 6.74
N SER A 256 3.02 20.39 5.91
CA SER A 256 3.89 20.20 4.74
C SER A 256 5.36 20.32 5.07
N ILE A 257 5.75 21.19 6.01
CA ILE A 257 7.16 21.42 6.33
C ILE A 257 7.83 20.16 6.90
N PRO A 258 7.29 19.50 7.96
CA PRO A 258 7.94 18.31 8.52
C PRO A 258 8.05 17.17 7.52
N ILE A 259 6.96 16.85 6.80
CA ILE A 259 6.98 15.75 5.84
C ILE A 259 7.93 16.04 4.67
N THR A 260 8.03 17.30 4.23
CA THR A 260 8.96 17.68 3.16
C THR A 260 10.41 17.51 3.60
N ILE A 261 10.77 18.03 4.79
CA ILE A 261 12.12 17.91 5.34
C ILE A 261 12.52 16.44 5.48
N PHE A 262 11.67 15.63 6.12
CA PHE A 262 11.97 14.21 6.34
C PHE A 262 11.91 13.38 5.06
N SER A 263 11.07 13.72 4.09
CA SER A 263 11.05 13.04 2.78
C SER A 263 12.31 13.33 1.97
N ILE A 264 12.77 14.59 1.95
CA ILE A 264 14.03 14.96 1.31
C ILE A 264 15.19 14.27 2.00
N TYR A 265 15.20 14.25 3.33
CA TYR A 265 16.19 13.52 4.11
C TYR A 265 16.21 12.02 3.77
N SER A 266 15.04 11.38 3.72
CA SER A 266 14.90 9.97 3.35
C SER A 266 15.41 9.67 1.93
N LEU A 267 15.10 10.54 0.95
CA LEU A 267 15.61 10.39 -0.41
C LEU A 267 17.13 10.60 -0.49
N PHE A 268 17.66 11.55 0.29
CA PHE A 268 19.09 11.80 0.39
C PHE A 268 19.82 10.60 1.00
N LEU A 269 19.31 10.06 2.10
CA LEU A 269 19.81 8.84 2.73
C LEU A 269 19.74 7.64 1.78
N GLY A 270 18.67 7.54 0.98
CA GLY A 270 18.50 6.49 -0.04
C GLY A 270 19.57 6.45 -1.13
N ARG A 271 20.37 7.52 -1.31
CA ARG A 271 21.50 7.53 -2.26
C ARG A 271 22.62 6.57 -1.87
N TYR A 272 22.72 6.22 -0.58
CA TYR A 272 23.74 5.32 -0.03
C TYR A 272 23.29 3.85 -0.04
N ASN A 273 22.28 3.51 -0.83
CA ASN A 273 21.80 2.15 -1.01
C ASN A 273 22.73 1.39 -1.97
N SER A 274 23.39 0.34 -1.48
CA SER A 274 24.33 -0.47 -2.27
C SER A 274 23.71 -1.11 -3.52
N PHE A 275 22.42 -1.50 -3.48
CA PHE A 275 21.71 -2.06 -4.64
C PHE A 275 21.58 -1.07 -5.80
N SER A 276 21.37 0.20 -5.49
CA SER A 276 21.25 1.24 -6.51
C SER A 276 22.60 1.56 -7.16
N ILE A 277 23.69 1.38 -6.41
CA ILE A 277 25.05 1.62 -6.89
C ILE A 277 25.52 0.50 -7.82
N SER A 278 25.11 -0.75 -7.56
CA SER A 278 25.48 -1.91 -8.37
C SER A 278 24.73 -2.02 -9.70
N SER A 279 23.50 -1.51 -9.78
CA SER A 279 22.64 -1.60 -10.97
C SER A 279 22.71 -0.33 -11.84
N LYS A 280 23.82 -0.17 -12.57
CA LYS A 280 24.03 0.99 -13.47
C LYS A 280 23.30 0.82 -14.81
N MET A 281 22.01 1.15 -14.85
CA MET A 281 21.27 1.35 -16.11
C MET A 281 21.18 2.86 -16.42
N PRO A 282 21.44 3.30 -17.67
CA PRO A 282 21.27 4.70 -18.05
C PRO A 282 19.82 5.18 -17.83
N LEU A 283 19.67 6.43 -17.38
CA LEU A 283 18.35 6.99 -17.07
C LEU A 283 17.44 7.06 -18.31
N SER A 284 18.01 7.32 -19.50
CA SER A 284 17.28 7.31 -20.77
C SER A 284 16.64 5.96 -21.07
N GLU A 285 17.31 4.85 -20.76
CA GLU A 285 16.78 3.50 -20.92
C GLU A 285 15.66 3.22 -19.90
N LEU A 286 15.77 3.74 -18.69
CA LEU A 286 14.69 3.61 -17.70
C LEU A 286 13.42 4.35 -18.14
N TYR A 287 13.55 5.53 -18.75
CA TYR A 287 12.41 6.26 -19.30
C TYR A 287 11.78 5.57 -20.52
N SER A 288 12.59 4.94 -21.39
CA SER A 288 12.06 4.22 -22.56
C SER A 288 11.25 2.97 -22.18
N ARG A 289 11.43 2.44 -20.96
CA ARG A 289 10.66 1.32 -20.41
C ARG A 289 9.28 1.72 -19.84
N LEU A 290 9.05 3.00 -19.54
CA LEU A 290 7.76 3.47 -18.98
C LEU A 290 6.54 3.15 -19.86
N PRO A 291 6.55 3.43 -21.18
CA PRO A 291 5.40 3.12 -22.05
C PRO A 291 5.07 1.63 -22.06
N GLN A 292 6.08 0.77 -22.02
CA GLN A 292 5.90 -0.68 -21.95
C GLN A 292 5.27 -1.10 -20.62
N GLY A 293 5.68 -0.49 -19.51
CA GLY A 293 5.05 -0.69 -18.20
C GLY A 293 3.57 -0.29 -18.17
N VAL A 294 3.22 0.85 -18.80
CA VAL A 294 1.81 1.28 -18.94
C VAL A 294 1.04 0.28 -19.81
N TYR A 295 1.59 -0.10 -20.96
CA TYR A 295 0.96 -1.05 -21.87
C TYR A 295 0.61 -2.38 -21.17
N TYR A 296 1.57 -2.97 -20.45
CA TYR A 296 1.32 -4.24 -19.76
C TYR A 296 0.35 -4.13 -18.58
N SER A 297 0.30 -2.97 -17.92
CA SER A 297 -0.69 -2.73 -16.86
C SER A 297 -2.12 -2.77 -17.40
N PHE A 298 -2.35 -2.33 -18.65
CA PHE A 298 -3.69 -2.28 -19.26
C PHE A 298 -4.05 -3.50 -20.11
N THR A 299 -3.07 -4.23 -20.66
CA THR A 299 -3.35 -5.27 -21.66
C THR A 299 -3.30 -6.70 -21.13
N GLN A 300 -2.56 -6.96 -20.05
CA GLN A 300 -2.39 -8.34 -19.57
C GLN A 300 -3.62 -8.87 -18.82
N LYS A 301 -4.40 -7.99 -18.16
CA LYS A 301 -5.63 -8.34 -17.44
C LYS A 301 -6.65 -7.19 -17.51
N LEU A 302 -7.92 -7.53 -17.31
CA LEU A 302 -9.05 -6.60 -17.45
C LEU A 302 -9.27 -5.65 -16.26
N GLY A 303 -8.58 -5.85 -15.14
CA GLY A 303 -8.81 -5.06 -13.93
C GLY A 303 -8.72 -3.54 -14.16
N PHE A 304 -7.59 -3.03 -14.66
CA PHE A 304 -7.46 -1.60 -14.95
C PHE A 304 -8.41 -1.13 -16.06
N PRO A 305 -8.53 -1.81 -17.22
CA PRO A 305 -9.53 -1.46 -18.24
C PRO A 305 -10.95 -1.26 -17.69
N ILE A 306 -11.43 -2.17 -16.85
CA ILE A 306 -12.78 -2.09 -16.26
C ILE A 306 -12.87 -0.92 -15.29
N LEU A 307 -11.87 -0.75 -14.41
CA LEU A 307 -11.84 0.37 -13.46
C LEU A 307 -11.83 1.72 -14.18
N PHE A 308 -11.05 1.87 -15.25
CA PHE A 308 -11.05 3.08 -16.06
C PHE A 308 -12.36 3.30 -16.80
N ALA A 309 -12.97 2.23 -17.36
CA ALA A 309 -14.26 2.33 -18.04
C ALA A 309 -15.36 2.86 -17.11
N ILE A 310 -15.48 2.32 -15.89
CA ILE A 310 -16.48 2.80 -14.93
C ILE A 310 -16.19 4.22 -14.44
N LEU A 311 -14.91 4.59 -14.26
CA LEU A 311 -14.53 5.96 -13.90
C LEU A 311 -14.87 6.96 -15.01
N ILE A 312 -14.72 6.59 -16.29
CA ILE A 312 -15.13 7.40 -17.44
C ILE A 312 -16.65 7.56 -17.45
N ILE A 313 -17.40 6.47 -17.33
CA ILE A 313 -18.87 6.50 -17.26
C ILE A 313 -19.34 7.41 -16.11
N ASN A 314 -18.76 7.24 -14.92
CA ASN A 314 -19.08 8.08 -13.77
C ASN A 314 -18.76 9.55 -14.02
N THR A 315 -17.61 9.84 -14.64
CA THR A 315 -17.21 11.21 -14.98
C THR A 315 -18.19 11.86 -15.95
N ILE A 316 -18.61 11.15 -17.00
CA ILE A 316 -19.61 11.60 -17.99
C ILE A 316 -20.95 11.87 -17.31
N ILE A 317 -21.42 10.95 -16.46
CA ILE A 317 -22.66 11.12 -15.70
C ILE A 317 -22.61 12.38 -14.82
N ILE A 318 -21.53 12.55 -14.04
CA ILE A 318 -21.40 13.68 -13.12
C ILE A 318 -21.37 15.00 -13.91
N HIS A 319 -20.60 15.04 -15.01
CA HIS A 319 -20.43 16.25 -15.79
C HIS A 319 -21.69 16.66 -16.55
N TYR A 320 -22.30 15.74 -17.30
CA TYR A 320 -23.39 16.06 -18.23
C TYR A 320 -24.78 15.88 -17.61
N THR A 321 -24.96 14.98 -16.65
CA THR A 321 -26.31 14.67 -16.10
C THR A 321 -26.58 15.35 -14.77
N LEU A 322 -25.61 15.39 -13.85
CA LEU A 322 -25.83 15.91 -12.48
C LEU A 322 -25.39 17.37 -12.33
N ASN A 323 -24.23 17.74 -12.89
CA ASN A 323 -23.68 19.10 -12.96
C ASN A 323 -23.81 19.96 -11.69
N THR A 324 -23.74 19.36 -10.49
CA THR A 324 -23.84 20.08 -9.21
C THR A 324 -22.49 20.68 -8.79
N THR A 325 -22.49 21.59 -7.82
CA THR A 325 -21.27 22.19 -7.25
C THR A 325 -20.37 21.13 -6.61
N GLU A 326 -20.94 20.17 -5.89
CA GLU A 326 -20.20 19.03 -5.33
C GLU A 326 -19.64 18.12 -6.44
N GLY A 327 -20.41 17.84 -7.49
CA GLY A 327 -19.94 17.09 -8.65
C GLY A 327 -18.72 17.75 -9.31
N LYS A 328 -18.76 19.07 -9.53
CA LYS A 328 -17.62 19.85 -10.05
C LYS A 328 -16.40 19.78 -9.13
N LYS A 329 -16.61 19.79 -7.81
CA LYS A 329 -15.53 19.63 -6.81
C LYS A 329 -14.87 18.25 -6.93
N ILE A 330 -15.65 17.18 -7.06
CA ILE A 330 -15.16 15.81 -7.26
C ILE A 330 -14.36 15.71 -8.56
N LEU A 331 -14.89 16.22 -9.68
CA LEU A 331 -14.20 16.21 -10.97
C LEU A 331 -12.91 17.03 -10.95
N THR A 332 -12.89 18.16 -10.22
CA THR A 332 -11.68 18.96 -10.04
C THR A 332 -10.63 18.16 -9.26
N LEU A 333 -11.02 17.50 -8.16
CA LEU A 333 -10.11 16.63 -7.42
C LEU A 333 -9.58 15.49 -8.30
N PHE A 334 -10.42 14.90 -9.16
CA PHE A 334 -10.00 13.86 -10.10
C PHE A 334 -8.97 14.34 -11.12
N LYS A 335 -9.09 15.57 -11.63
CA LYS A 335 -8.07 16.19 -12.49
C LYS A 335 -6.74 16.38 -11.77
N TRP A 336 -6.76 16.87 -10.53
CA TRP A 336 -5.55 17.02 -9.72
C TRP A 336 -4.90 15.67 -9.40
N PHE A 337 -5.70 14.62 -9.21
CA PHE A 337 -5.19 13.26 -9.10
C PHE A 337 -4.58 12.74 -10.42
N GLY A 338 -5.15 13.06 -11.58
CA GLY A 338 -4.52 12.76 -12.87
C GLY A 338 -3.14 13.42 -13.00
N LEU A 339 -3.00 14.66 -12.54
CA LEU A 339 -1.71 15.35 -12.48
C LEU A 339 -0.75 14.71 -11.48
N PHE A 340 -1.24 14.26 -10.31
CA PHE A 340 -0.47 13.45 -9.36
C PHE A 340 0.08 12.19 -10.02
N ALA A 341 -0.78 11.39 -10.66
CA ALA A 341 -0.38 10.15 -11.31
C ALA A 341 0.68 10.40 -12.40
N LEU A 342 0.51 11.45 -13.21
CA LEU A 342 1.48 11.82 -14.25
C LEU A 342 2.84 12.18 -13.65
N ILE A 343 2.89 13.12 -12.71
CA ILE A 343 4.16 13.55 -12.09
C ILE A 343 4.81 12.37 -11.38
N TYR A 344 4.03 11.58 -10.63
CA TYR A 344 4.54 10.42 -9.91
C TYR A 344 5.18 9.39 -10.85
N ILE A 345 4.49 8.99 -11.92
CA ILE A 345 5.01 8.05 -12.93
C ILE A 345 6.32 8.57 -13.54
N LEU A 346 6.37 9.86 -13.88
CA LEU A 346 7.58 10.47 -14.46
C LEU A 346 8.76 10.48 -13.48
N LEU A 347 8.52 10.48 -12.18
CA LEU A 347 9.58 10.43 -11.16
C LEU A 347 10.06 9.01 -10.82
N LEU A 348 9.29 7.96 -11.15
CA LEU A 348 9.64 6.56 -10.81
C LEU A 348 11.02 6.11 -11.34
N PRO A 349 11.45 6.44 -12.58
CA PRO A 349 12.78 6.07 -13.08
C PRO A 349 13.94 6.58 -12.23
N LEU A 350 13.76 7.69 -11.51
CA LEU A 350 14.79 8.24 -10.60
C LEU A 350 15.07 7.33 -9.40
N GLY A 351 14.19 6.36 -9.13
CA GLY A 351 14.36 5.33 -8.10
C GLY A 351 15.27 4.16 -8.51
N GLY A 352 15.85 4.18 -9.71
CA GLY A 352 16.84 3.22 -10.20
C GLY A 352 16.26 1.88 -10.71
N TYR A 353 17.11 1.13 -11.41
CA TYR A 353 16.75 -0.18 -11.97
C TYR A 353 16.71 -1.28 -10.90
N ARG A 354 15.85 -2.28 -11.09
CA ARG A 354 15.95 -3.57 -10.39
C ARG A 354 15.51 -4.68 -11.34
N SER A 355 16.22 -5.80 -11.34
CA SER A 355 15.99 -6.93 -12.26
C SER A 355 14.56 -7.48 -12.20
N TYR A 356 13.96 -7.55 -11.00
CA TYR A 356 12.61 -8.07 -10.79
C TYR A 356 11.47 -7.09 -11.15
N ARG A 357 11.79 -5.85 -11.55
CA ARG A 357 10.83 -4.84 -12.05
C ARG A 357 11.34 -4.22 -13.35
N PRO A 358 11.45 -5.01 -14.43
CA PRO A 358 12.14 -4.59 -15.65
C PRO A 358 11.48 -3.39 -16.34
N ASN A 359 10.18 -3.14 -16.13
CA ASN A 359 9.43 -2.07 -16.79
C ASN A 359 9.18 -0.83 -15.90
N ILE A 360 9.85 -0.75 -14.74
CA ILE A 360 9.68 0.30 -13.71
C ILE A 360 8.29 0.30 -13.06
N LEU A 361 7.23 0.40 -13.85
CA LEU A 361 5.85 0.25 -13.43
C LEU A 361 5.57 -1.23 -13.15
N ARG A 362 5.21 -1.48 -11.90
CA ARG A 362 4.70 -2.73 -11.36
C ARG A 362 3.63 -2.39 -10.31
N TYR A 363 2.72 -3.31 -10.05
CA TYR A 363 1.59 -3.13 -9.13
C TYR A 363 1.99 -2.52 -7.76
N ASP A 364 3.11 -2.93 -7.18
CA ASP A 364 3.64 -2.39 -5.92
C ASP A 364 4.10 -0.93 -6.06
N THR A 365 4.77 -0.57 -7.15
CA THR A 365 5.24 0.80 -7.42
C THR A 365 4.11 1.78 -7.78
N ILE A 366 3.03 1.30 -8.41
CA ILE A 366 1.88 2.14 -8.78
C ILE A 366 0.74 2.10 -7.76
N MET A 367 0.94 1.42 -6.62
CA MET A 367 -0.04 1.29 -5.54
C MET A 367 -0.71 2.62 -5.12
N PRO A 368 -0.02 3.78 -5.04
CA PRO A 368 -0.66 5.05 -4.71
C PRO A 368 -1.69 5.48 -5.76
N ILE A 369 -1.43 5.18 -7.04
CA ILE A 369 -2.36 5.43 -8.14
C ILE A 369 -3.53 4.45 -8.04
N THR A 370 -3.27 3.17 -7.82
CA THR A 370 -4.34 2.17 -7.67
C THR A 370 -5.31 2.54 -6.55
N LEU A 371 -4.80 2.87 -5.36
CA LEU A 371 -5.62 3.31 -4.22
C LEU A 371 -6.39 4.61 -4.52
N GLY A 372 -5.77 5.55 -5.25
CA GLY A 372 -6.44 6.76 -5.70
C GLY A 372 -7.60 6.47 -6.65
N LEU A 373 -7.41 5.56 -7.62
CA LEU A 373 -8.48 5.13 -8.53
C LEU A 373 -9.62 4.43 -7.78
N MET A 374 -9.30 3.58 -6.80
CA MET A 374 -10.30 2.95 -5.91
C MET A 374 -11.09 3.99 -5.12
N PHE A 375 -10.40 5.01 -4.58
CA PHE A 375 -11.04 6.15 -3.93
C PHE A 375 -12.02 6.86 -4.87
N PHE A 376 -11.62 7.17 -6.11
CA PHE A 376 -12.51 7.83 -7.06
C PHE A 376 -13.66 6.95 -7.49
N PHE A 377 -13.45 5.64 -7.64
CA PHE A 377 -14.53 4.71 -7.94
C PHE A 377 -15.60 4.76 -6.85
N GLY A 378 -15.20 4.61 -5.57
CA GLY A 378 -16.15 4.70 -4.45
C GLY A 378 -16.79 6.08 -4.34
N LYS A 379 -16.01 7.17 -4.42
CA LYS A 379 -16.50 8.55 -4.28
C LYS A 379 -17.48 8.95 -5.36
N THR A 380 -17.17 8.66 -6.62
CA THR A 380 -18.05 9.00 -7.74
C THR A 380 -19.30 8.13 -7.75
N SER A 381 -19.19 6.85 -7.42
CA SER A 381 -20.34 5.93 -7.39
C SER A 381 -21.35 6.29 -6.31
N ILE A 382 -20.90 6.58 -5.09
CA ILE A 382 -21.79 7.02 -4.00
C ILE A 382 -22.43 8.36 -4.33
N PHE A 383 -21.65 9.31 -4.88
CA PHE A 383 -22.18 10.60 -5.28
C PHE A 383 -23.31 10.44 -6.31
N ILE A 384 -23.13 9.58 -7.32
CA ILE A 384 -24.15 9.29 -8.33
C ILE A 384 -25.38 8.63 -7.70
N LEU A 385 -25.20 7.61 -6.86
CA LEU A 385 -26.28 6.93 -6.16
C LEU A 385 -27.12 7.86 -5.28
N ASN A 386 -26.49 8.86 -4.66
CA ASN A 386 -27.18 9.83 -3.80
C ASN A 386 -27.96 10.88 -4.59
N ASN A 387 -27.51 11.22 -5.80
CA ASN A 387 -28.11 12.30 -6.60
C ASN A 387 -29.03 11.81 -7.74
N PHE A 388 -28.99 10.52 -8.09
CA PHE A 388 -29.88 9.95 -9.10
C PHE A 388 -31.32 9.82 -8.59
N SER A 389 -32.28 10.01 -9.50
CA SER A 389 -33.68 9.63 -9.28
C SER A 389 -33.82 8.10 -9.26
N ASN A 390 -34.87 7.57 -8.61
CA ASN A 390 -35.08 6.13 -8.49
C ASN A 390 -35.03 5.40 -9.85
N ARG A 391 -35.60 6.00 -10.91
CA ARG A 391 -35.57 5.44 -12.28
C ARG A 391 -34.15 5.27 -12.83
N LYS A 392 -33.25 6.23 -12.58
CA LYS A 392 -31.85 6.15 -13.02
C LYS A 392 -31.03 5.18 -12.15
N LYS A 393 -31.36 5.06 -10.86
CA LYS A 393 -30.72 4.08 -9.97
C LYS A 393 -30.95 2.63 -10.43
N TYR A 394 -32.13 2.33 -10.99
CA TYR A 394 -32.43 1.00 -11.54
C TYR A 394 -31.45 0.55 -12.64
N TRP A 395 -30.85 1.48 -13.38
CA TRP A 395 -29.83 1.15 -14.39
C TRP A 395 -28.41 1.18 -13.83
N TYR A 396 -28.14 2.11 -12.91
CA TYR A 396 -26.80 2.31 -12.38
C TYR A 396 -26.39 1.25 -11.34
N ILE A 397 -27.32 0.76 -10.52
CA ILE A 397 -27.03 -0.29 -9.53
C ILE A 397 -26.59 -1.59 -10.20
N PRO A 398 -27.30 -2.13 -11.22
CA PRO A 398 -26.83 -3.31 -11.95
C PRO A 398 -25.44 -3.14 -12.57
N LEU A 399 -25.11 -1.95 -13.09
CA LEU A 399 -23.78 -1.66 -13.61
C LEU A 399 -22.71 -1.77 -12.50
N LEU A 400 -22.97 -1.20 -11.31
CA LEU A 400 -22.05 -1.35 -10.18
C LEU A 400 -21.92 -2.80 -9.75
N VAL A 401 -23.03 -3.53 -9.61
CA VAL A 401 -23.03 -4.96 -9.26
C VAL A 401 -22.23 -5.76 -10.27
N LEU A 402 -22.37 -5.49 -11.57
CA LEU A 402 -21.58 -6.13 -12.62
C LEU A 402 -20.09 -5.86 -12.45
N VAL A 403 -19.69 -4.62 -12.19
CA VAL A 403 -18.29 -4.26 -11.97
C VAL A 403 -17.74 -5.02 -10.76
N LEU A 404 -18.43 -4.99 -9.62
CA LEU A 404 -18.01 -5.71 -8.41
C LEU A 404 -17.95 -7.22 -8.65
N PHE A 405 -18.94 -7.78 -9.34
CA PHE A 405 -18.97 -9.20 -9.68
C PHE A 405 -17.75 -9.61 -10.51
N VAL A 406 -17.30 -8.78 -11.47
CA VAL A 406 -16.09 -9.11 -12.24
C VAL A 406 -14.84 -9.17 -11.37
N PHE A 407 -14.70 -8.26 -10.41
CA PHE A 407 -13.58 -8.28 -9.47
C PHE A 407 -13.67 -9.48 -8.51
N GLU A 408 -14.83 -9.71 -7.91
CA GLU A 408 -15.05 -10.83 -6.99
C GLU A 408 -14.83 -12.18 -7.67
N ASN A 409 -15.42 -12.38 -8.85
CA ASN A 409 -15.29 -13.62 -9.63
C ASN A 409 -13.85 -13.85 -10.11
N SER A 410 -13.09 -12.77 -10.34
CA SER A 410 -11.68 -12.91 -10.72
C SER A 410 -10.79 -13.32 -9.55
N ASP A 411 -11.21 -13.08 -8.30
CA ASP A 411 -10.38 -13.33 -7.13
C ASP A 411 -10.43 -14.78 -6.67
N GLU A 412 -9.66 -15.62 -7.32
CA GLU A 412 -9.64 -17.07 -7.11
C GLU A 412 -9.31 -17.45 -5.64
N PRO A 413 -9.91 -18.51 -5.09
CA PRO A 413 -9.73 -18.86 -3.68
C PRO A 413 -8.30 -19.37 -3.37
N LYS A 414 -7.83 -20.31 -4.19
CA LYS A 414 -6.51 -20.96 -4.07
C LYS A 414 -6.11 -21.31 -2.62
N PHE A 415 -7.03 -21.93 -1.88
CA PHE A 415 -6.86 -22.31 -0.46
C PHE A 415 -5.86 -23.46 -0.20
N ASN A 416 -5.06 -23.83 -1.19
CA ASN A 416 -4.08 -24.90 -1.08
C ASN A 416 -2.66 -24.48 -1.51
N GLN A 417 -2.41 -23.18 -1.75
CA GLN A 417 -1.11 -22.71 -2.26
C GLN A 417 0.08 -23.06 -1.35
N ASN A 418 -0.10 -23.07 -0.02
CA ASN A 418 0.96 -23.37 0.93
C ASN A 418 0.99 -24.84 1.38
N GLU A 419 0.14 -25.73 0.85
CA GLU A 419 0.11 -27.12 1.33
C GLU A 419 1.45 -27.84 1.12
N CYS A 420 2.09 -27.63 -0.03
CA CYS A 420 3.40 -28.22 -0.31
C CYS A 420 4.46 -27.71 0.66
N GLU A 421 4.56 -26.39 0.84
CA GLU A 421 5.53 -25.78 1.76
C GLU A 421 5.30 -26.23 3.21
N ARG A 422 4.04 -26.28 3.66
CA ARG A 422 3.67 -26.78 5.00
C ARG A 422 4.14 -28.20 5.23
N LYS A 423 3.89 -29.11 4.28
CA LYS A 423 4.35 -30.50 4.36
C LYS A 423 5.87 -30.59 4.44
N SER A 424 6.57 -29.79 3.63
CA SER A 424 8.03 -29.71 3.67
C SER A 424 8.56 -29.20 5.02
N ILE A 425 7.95 -28.18 5.61
CA ILE A 425 8.32 -27.65 6.93
C ILE A 425 8.08 -28.71 8.03
N ILE A 426 6.97 -29.44 7.97
CA ILE A 426 6.70 -30.55 8.89
C ILE A 426 7.74 -31.66 8.74
N GLN A 427 8.08 -32.04 7.50
CA GLN A 427 9.14 -33.02 7.22
C GLN A 427 10.49 -32.57 7.83
N ILE A 428 10.84 -31.28 7.71
CA ILE A 428 12.06 -30.73 8.34
C ILE A 428 12.01 -30.86 9.86
N ALA A 429 10.87 -30.51 10.46
CA ALA A 429 10.66 -30.52 11.90
C ALA A 429 10.78 -31.92 12.49
N GLU A 430 10.20 -32.92 11.83
CA GLU A 430 10.11 -34.31 12.29
C GLU A 430 11.35 -35.15 11.95
N SER A 431 12.12 -34.79 10.92
CA SER A 431 13.30 -35.57 10.50
C SER A 431 14.33 -35.68 11.63
N SER A 432 14.96 -36.84 11.79
CA SER A 432 16.12 -37.03 12.68
C SER A 432 17.45 -36.68 12.03
N GLU A 433 17.46 -36.46 10.71
CA GLU A 433 18.68 -36.19 9.94
C GLU A 433 19.15 -34.73 10.08
N GLN A 434 20.46 -34.53 9.99
CA GLN A 434 21.07 -33.20 9.99
C GLN A 434 21.02 -32.54 8.61
N LEU A 435 21.03 -33.32 7.53
CA LEU A 435 20.94 -32.85 6.15
C LEU A 435 19.69 -33.46 5.52
N ILE A 436 18.69 -32.63 5.24
CA ILE A 436 17.36 -33.08 4.87
C ILE A 436 17.12 -32.75 3.40
N LYS A 437 16.86 -33.77 2.57
CA LYS A 437 16.42 -33.57 1.20
C LYS A 437 14.90 -33.42 1.15
N ILE A 438 14.43 -32.32 0.61
CA ILE A 438 13.01 -32.00 0.46
C ILE A 438 12.61 -32.14 -1.01
N ASP A 439 11.33 -32.37 -1.25
CA ASP A 439 10.75 -32.32 -2.59
C ASP A 439 11.00 -30.96 -3.28
N ASN A 440 11.32 -30.99 -4.57
CA ASN A 440 11.62 -29.81 -5.40
C ASN A 440 10.37 -29.19 -6.06
N ARG A 441 9.17 -29.70 -5.74
CA ARG A 441 7.87 -29.21 -6.27
C ARG A 441 7.40 -27.87 -5.70
N CYS A 442 8.00 -27.36 -4.63
CA CYS A 442 7.70 -26.05 -4.05
C CYS A 442 8.93 -25.44 -3.40
N THR A 443 8.98 -24.13 -3.21
CA THR A 443 10.03 -23.49 -2.40
C THR A 443 9.65 -23.49 -0.92
N VAL A 444 10.65 -23.41 -0.04
CA VAL A 444 10.45 -23.33 1.41
C VAL A 444 11.17 -22.10 1.92
N LEU A 445 10.41 -21.09 2.40
CA LEU A 445 10.98 -19.83 2.90
C LEU A 445 11.97 -19.15 1.92
N GLU A 446 11.82 -19.38 0.62
CA GLU A 446 12.71 -18.88 -0.43
C GLU A 446 11.96 -18.55 -1.72
N TRP A 447 12.57 -17.71 -2.55
CA TRP A 447 12.07 -17.38 -3.89
C TRP A 447 12.37 -18.47 -4.94
N TYR A 448 13.35 -19.32 -4.67
CA TYR A 448 13.84 -20.36 -5.57
C TYR A 448 14.25 -21.61 -4.77
N ASN A 449 14.37 -22.74 -5.47
CA ASN A 449 14.79 -23.99 -4.85
C ASN A 449 16.21 -23.86 -4.28
N ILE A 450 16.42 -24.38 -3.06
CA ILE A 450 17.73 -24.37 -2.41
C ILE A 450 18.56 -25.55 -2.91
N GLU A 451 19.51 -25.30 -3.80
CA GLU A 451 20.40 -26.35 -4.33
C GLU A 451 21.50 -26.79 -3.33
N ARG A 452 21.92 -25.87 -2.46
CA ARG A 452 23.03 -26.07 -1.52
C ARG A 452 22.55 -25.96 -0.07
N PRO A 453 22.77 -26.98 0.78
CA PRO A 453 22.26 -26.99 2.15
C PRO A 453 22.64 -25.75 2.97
N GLU A 454 23.82 -25.18 2.74
CA GLU A 454 24.33 -24.02 3.48
C GLU A 454 23.42 -22.79 3.35
N ASN A 455 22.75 -22.64 2.20
CA ASN A 455 21.86 -21.51 1.95
C ASN A 455 20.60 -21.55 2.82
N SER A 456 20.21 -22.72 3.34
CA SER A 456 19.05 -22.86 4.24
C SER A 456 19.30 -22.38 5.68
N TRP A 457 20.52 -21.97 6.03
CA TRP A 457 20.93 -21.67 7.40
C TRP A 457 20.06 -20.61 8.09
N LEU A 458 19.75 -19.49 7.42
CA LEU A 458 18.89 -18.45 7.99
C LEU A 458 17.46 -18.97 8.20
N ASN A 459 16.95 -19.78 7.26
CA ASN A 459 15.61 -20.35 7.34
C ASN A 459 15.51 -21.28 8.55
N MET A 460 16.54 -22.08 8.80
CA MET A 460 16.61 -22.97 9.96
C MET A 460 16.67 -22.22 11.29
N LYS A 461 17.40 -21.09 11.33
CA LYS A 461 17.36 -20.19 12.50
C LYS A 461 15.99 -19.58 12.73
N LEU A 462 15.29 -19.18 11.66
CA LEU A 462 13.93 -18.65 11.75
C LEU A 462 12.96 -19.72 12.27
N LEU A 463 13.01 -20.93 11.71
CA LEU A 463 12.18 -22.05 12.16
C LEU A 463 12.44 -22.39 13.63
N LYS A 464 13.70 -22.30 14.10
CA LYS A 464 14.03 -22.50 15.52
C LYS A 464 13.47 -21.38 16.38
N LEU A 465 13.63 -20.12 15.94
CA LEU A 465 13.06 -18.96 16.64
C LEU A 465 11.54 -19.14 16.85
N TRP A 466 10.85 -19.67 15.84
CA TRP A 466 9.42 -19.99 15.92
C TRP A 466 9.10 -21.31 16.61
N GLY A 467 10.06 -22.02 17.20
CA GLY A 467 9.82 -23.27 17.89
C GLY A 467 9.32 -24.41 17.00
N ILE A 468 9.49 -24.30 15.68
CA ILE A 468 9.11 -25.34 14.70
C ILE A 468 10.16 -26.44 14.69
N VAL A 469 11.44 -26.08 14.74
CA VAL A 469 12.56 -27.03 14.85
C VAL A 469 13.27 -26.84 16.19
N LYS A 470 13.85 -27.93 16.72
CA LYS A 470 14.64 -27.90 17.96
C LYS A 470 16.13 -27.60 17.71
N ASP A 471 16.67 -28.17 16.64
CA ASP A 471 18.09 -28.07 16.28
C ASP A 471 18.29 -27.04 15.16
N GLU A 472 19.14 -26.04 15.42
CA GLU A 472 19.53 -25.04 14.43
C GLU A 472 20.63 -25.49 13.48
N ASN A 473 21.28 -26.62 13.74
CA ASN A 473 22.37 -27.12 12.91
C ASN A 473 21.88 -27.91 11.70
N LYS A 474 20.61 -28.38 11.75
CA LYS A 474 19.92 -28.96 10.62
C LYS A 474 19.97 -28.03 9.39
N ARG A 475 20.10 -28.61 8.21
CA ARG A 475 20.05 -27.92 6.92
C ARG A 475 19.16 -28.69 5.96
N TYR A 476 18.61 -28.00 4.97
CA TYR A 476 17.85 -28.65 3.90
C TYR A 476 18.22 -28.13 2.52
N TYR A 477 17.91 -28.93 1.52
CA TYR A 477 18.08 -28.65 0.10
C TYR A 477 17.03 -29.42 -0.72
N GLN A 478 16.91 -29.09 -2.01
CA GLN A 478 15.83 -29.56 -2.90
C GLN A 478 16.37 -30.14 -4.20
#